data_AF-A0A0D0ACX2-F1
#
_entry.id   AF-A0A0D0ACX2-F1
#
_cell.length_a   1.000
_cell.length_b   1.000
_cell.length_c   1.000
_cell.angle_alpha   90.00
_cell.angle_beta   90.00
_cell.angle_gamma   90.00
#
_symmetry.space_group_name_H-M   'P 1'
#
loop_
_entity.id
_entity.type
_entity.pdbx_description
1 polymer ?
#
loop_
_entity_poly.entity_id
_entity_poly.type
_entity_poly.pdbx_seq_one_letter_code
_entity_poly.pdbx_strand_id
1 'polypeptide(L)' 'RWNVALVFSCFIADLFSSGLIESSTMHHCLGLLLREMVSVQHVHVIQTMVKRAGPTLWQTADSHQ' A
#
# COMPACT_ATOMS: atom_id res chain seq x y z
N ARG A 1 -12.49 -10.59 11.84
CA ARG A 1 -12.56 -10.35 10.38
C ARG A 1 -11.63 -9.21 9.92
N TRP A 2 -11.49 -8.10 10.66
CA TRP A 2 -10.51 -7.03 10.40
C TRP A 2 -9.05 -7.46 10.28
N ASN A 3 -8.63 -8.45 11.09
CA ASN A 3 -7.27 -8.99 11.05
C ASN A 3 -6.88 -9.50 9.65
N VAL A 4 -7.82 -10.09 8.90
CA VAL A 4 -7.52 -10.65 7.58
C VAL A 4 -7.24 -9.55 6.55
N ALA A 5 -8.03 -8.48 6.54
CA ALA A 5 -7.81 -7.35 5.64
C ALA A 5 -6.48 -6.66 5.93
N LEU A 6 -6.16 -6.41 7.20
CA LEU A 6 -4.88 -5.83 7.59
C LEU A 6 -3.70 -6.73 7.21
N VAL A 7 -3.79 -8.03 7.49
CA VAL A 7 -2.73 -9.00 7.15
C VAL A 7 -2.53 -9.08 5.64
N PHE A 8 -3.61 -9.13 4.86
CA PHE A 8 -3.54 -9.16 3.40
C PHE A 8 -2.92 -7.87 2.84
N SER A 9 -3.38 -6.70 3.31
CA SER A 9 -2.81 -5.41 2.94
C SER A 9 -1.32 -5.29 3.27
N CYS A 10 -0.90 -5.79 4.45
CA CYS A 10 0.50 -5.86 4.83
C CYS A 10 1.30 -6.76 3.89
N PHE A 11 0.75 -7.93 3.55
CA PHE A 11 1.39 -8.86 2.63
C PHE A 11 1.59 -8.25 1.23
N ILE A 12 0.61 -7.53 0.70
CA ILE A 12 0.75 -6.79 -0.58
C ILE A 12 1.89 -5.75 -0.49
N ALA A 13 1.96 -4.99 0.61
CA ALA A 13 3.04 -4.02 0.80
C ALA A 13 4.43 -4.69 0.89
N ASP A 14 4.52 -5.87 1.51
CA ASP A 14 5.77 -6.63 1.62
C ASP A 14 6.20 -7.22 0.25
N LEU A 15 5.24 -7.67 -0.56
CA LEU A 15 5.50 -8.09 -1.95
C LEU A 15 6.03 -6.94 -2.78
N PHE A 16 5.45 -5.74 -2.62
CA PHE A 16 5.91 -4.53 -3.30
C PHE A 16 7.33 -4.17 -2.87
N SER A 17 7.62 -4.14 -1.56
CA SER A 17 8.96 -3.82 -1.06
C SER A 17 10.01 -4.84 -1.51
N SER A 18 9.59 -6.07 -1.81
CA SER A 18 10.45 -7.14 -2.34
C SER A 18 10.60 -7.08 -3.87
N GLY A 19 9.97 -6.12 -4.55
CA GLY A 19 9.99 -6.00 -6.01
C GLY A 19 9.18 -7.09 -6.75
N LEU A 20 8.31 -7.82 -6.04
CA LEU A 20 7.52 -8.91 -6.60
C LEU A 20 6.21 -8.43 -7.24
N ILE A 21 5.79 -7.21 -6.94
CA ILE A 21 4.68 -6.53 -7.62
C ILE A 21 5.09 -5.12 -8.02
N GLU A 22 4.51 -4.63 -9.10
CA GLU A 22 4.79 -3.31 -9.65
C GLU A 22 4.17 -2.17 -8.84
N SER A 23 4.75 -0.97 -8.96
CA SER A 23 4.23 0.26 -8.34
C SER A 23 2.81 0.58 -8.79
N SER A 24 2.47 0.33 -10.06
CA SER A 24 1.12 0.46 -10.62
C SER A 24 0.07 -0.33 -9.82
N THR A 25 0.39 -1.58 -9.46
CA THR A 25 -0.48 -2.47 -8.69
C THR A 25 -0.62 -1.97 -7.25
N MET A 26 0.48 -1.56 -6.62
CA MET A 26 0.47 -1.03 -5.26
C MET A 26 -0.33 0.27 -5.15
N HIS A 27 -0.15 1.20 -6.08
CA HIS A 27 -0.93 2.45 -6.15
C HIS A 27 -2.41 2.18 -6.42
N HIS A 28 -2.73 1.20 -7.26
CA HIS A 28 -4.12 0.80 -7.48
C HIS A 28 -4.77 0.29 -6.19
N CYS A 29 -4.10 -0.58 -5.43
CA CYS A 29 -4.59 -1.07 -4.14
C CYS A 29 -4.80 0.06 -3.13
N LEU A 30 -3.87 1.02 -3.05
CA LEU A 30 -4.01 2.20 -2.20
C LEU A 30 -5.19 3.08 -2.66
N GLY A 31 -5.37 3.26 -3.97
CA GLY A 31 -6.49 3.99 -4.54
C GLY A 31 -7.84 3.39 -4.17
N LEU A 32 -7.97 2.07 -4.19
CA LEU A 32 -9.18 1.37 -3.74
C LEU A 32 -9.43 1.59 -2.25
N LEU A 33 -8.41 1.47 -1.40
CA LEU A 33 -8.53 1.69 0.05
C LEU A 33 -8.93 3.12 0.41
N LEU A 34 -8.38 4.10 -0.32
CA LEU A 34 -8.73 5.52 -0.15
C LEU A 34 -10.16 5.81 -0.61
N ARG A 35 -10.58 5.25 -1.75
CA ARG A 35 -11.93 5.43 -2.29
C ARG A 35 -13.00 4.83 -1.37
N GLU A 36 -12.75 3.65 -0.83
CA GLU A 36 -13.67 2.91 0.04
C GLU A 36 -13.40 3.18 1.54
N MET A 37 -12.79 4.32 1.86
CA MET A 37 -12.40 4.66 3.22
C MET A 37 -13.61 5.06 4.08
N VAL A 38 -14.30 4.07 4.65
CA VAL A 38 -15.49 4.26 5.49
C VAL A 38 -15.20 4.30 6.99
N SER A 39 -13.96 4.00 7.40
CA SER A 39 -13.61 3.85 8.81
C SER A 39 -12.15 4.20 9.12
N VAL A 40 -11.88 4.55 10.38
CA VAL A 40 -10.53 4.84 10.88
C VAL A 40 -9.61 3.61 10.77
N GLN A 41 -10.16 2.40 10.75
CA GLN A 41 -9.39 1.17 10.55
C GLN A 41 -8.72 1.16 9.17
N HIS A 42 -9.37 1.70 8.13
CA HIS A 42 -8.75 1.81 6.80
C HIS A 42 -7.57 2.78 6.81
N VAL A 43 -7.63 3.86 7.58
CA VAL A 43 -6.50 4.78 7.78
C VAL A 43 -5.29 4.05 8.38
N HIS A 44 -5.51 3.21 9.40
CA HIS A 44 -4.45 2.42 10.01
C HIS A 44 -3.84 1.40 9.03
N VAL A 45 -4.67 0.76 8.20
CA VAL A 45 -4.22 -0.15 7.14
C VAL A 45 -3.35 0.60 6.13
N ILE A 46 -3.82 1.73 5.61
CA ILE A 46 -3.09 2.56 4.65
C ILE A 46 -1.75 3.01 5.25
N GLN A 47 -1.75 3.52 6.49
CA GLN A 47 -0.53 3.92 7.17
C GLN A 47 0.45 2.77 7.31
N THR A 48 -0.02 1.57 7.63
CA THR A 48 0.83 0.37 7.77
C THR A 48 1.39 -0.06 6.42
N MET A 49 0.58 -0.04 5.36
CA MET A 49 1.03 -0.34 4.00
C MET A 49 2.10 0.65 3.53
N VAL A 50 1.89 1.95 3.72
CA VAL A 50 2.86 2.99 3.33
C VAL A 50 4.19 2.82 4.08
N LYS A 51 4.15 2.52 5.38
CA LYS A 51 5.36 2.26 6.17
C LYS A 51 6.15 1.04 5.68
N ARG A 52 5.46 -0.04 5.28
CA ARG A 52 6.07 -1.28 4.80
C ARG A 52 6.61 -1.17 3.37
N ALA A 53 5.83 -0.56 2.48
CA ALA A 53 6.22 -0.29 1.11
C ALA A 53 7.46 0.61 1.03
N GLY A 54 7.62 1.52 2.00
CA GLY A 54 8.83 2.32 2.15
C GLY A 54 9.00 3.39 1.07
N PRO A 55 10.21 3.95 0.91
CA PRO A 55 10.47 5.06 0.01
C PRO A 55 10.20 4.75 -1.47
N THR A 56 10.35 3.48 -1.87
CA THR A 56 10.13 3.01 -3.24
C THR A 56 8.71 3.21 -3.72
N LEU A 57 7.74 3.35 -2.79
CA LEU A 57 6.35 3.64 -3.12
C LEU A 57 6.19 4.97 -3.88
N TRP A 58 7.07 5.94 -3.58
CA TRP A 58 6.99 7.30 -4.12
C TRP A 58 8.04 7.56 -5.20
N GLN A 59 8.97 6.62 -5.42
CA GLN A 59 9.99 6.73 -6.45
C GLN A 59 9.37 6.35 -7.79
N THR A 60 8.83 7.33 -8.49
CA THR A 60 8.56 7.23 -9.94
C THR A 60 9.84 7.56 -10.72
N ALA A 61 9.95 7.08 -11.96
CA ALA A 61 11.08 7.40 -12.84
C ALA A 61 11.31 8.92 -13.01
N ASP A 62 10.28 9.73 -12.78
CA ASP A 62 10.30 11.20 -12.86
C ASP A 62 10.84 11.89 -11.59
N SER A 63 11.18 11.15 -10.54
CA SER A 63 11.63 11.72 -9.25
C SER A 63 13.06 12.30 -9.28
N HIS A 64 13.74 12.19 -10.42
CA HIS A 64 15.13 12.59 -10.62
C HIS A 64 15.31 13.74 -11.64
N GLN A 65 14.24 14.49 -11.96
CA GLN A 65 14.33 15.72 -12.77
C GLN A 65 14.26 16.99 -11.92
#